data_AF-A0A7X1NVI7-F1
#
_entry.id   AF-A0A7X1NVI7-F1
#
_cell.length_a   1.000
_cell.length_b   1.000
_cell.length_c   1.000
_cell.angle_alpha   90.00
_cell.angle_beta   90.00
_cell.angle_gamma   90.00
#
_symmetry.space_group_name_H-M   'P 1'
#
loop_
_entity.id
_entity.type
_entity.pdbx_description
1 polymer ?
#
loop_
_entity_poly.entity_id
_entity_poly.type
_entity_poly.pdbx_seq_one_letter_code
_entity_poly.pdbx_strand_id
1 'polypeptide(L)'
;MTHRQWLFPWACLLLAACAPAAVPVGDPIVLSAEQVRGLCAGNPRVGDQGLLLWGPSEEETSLPGPYDVTCPDVTLTHSGTEVTVRAATLGDALARFTEDAFLLAYYADLRVRLPEPGVVSADSPAELPENLQGEIAGIDVTVTPQGGAPQLLLRAGKVTPLRVDSALPLTVQTKTSRTVNPWPTVVLDPQAGTVRATLGR
;
A
#
# COMPACT_ATOMS: atom_id res chain seq x y z
N MET A 1 -61.30 -48.38 0.98
CA MET A 1 -61.30 -47.03 1.61
C MET A 1 -60.01 -46.89 2.40
N THR A 2 -59.37 -45.70 2.42
CA THR A 2 -58.29 -45.24 3.35
C THR A 2 -57.03 -46.13 3.53
N HIS A 3 -55.77 -45.67 3.52
CA HIS A 3 -55.07 -44.38 3.30
C HIS A 3 -53.60 -44.73 2.85
N ARG A 4 -52.87 -43.93 2.05
CA ARG A 4 -51.91 -42.85 2.47
C ARG A 4 -50.90 -43.34 3.56
N GLN A 5 -49.57 -43.13 3.57
CA GLN A 5 -48.54 -42.30 2.90
C GLN A 5 -47.17 -43.06 3.01
N TRP A 6 -46.01 -42.75 2.38
CA TRP A 6 -45.57 -41.82 1.30
C TRP A 6 -44.22 -42.29 0.69
N LEU A 7 -43.58 -41.46 -0.14
CA LEU A 7 -42.28 -41.71 -0.81
C LEU A 7 -41.08 -41.11 -0.04
N PHE A 8 -39.98 -41.85 0.01
CA PHE A 8 -38.58 -41.36 0.00
C PHE A 8 -37.95 -41.94 -1.28
N PRO A 9 -36.97 -41.29 -1.95
CA PRO A 9 -35.92 -40.46 -1.35
C PRO A 9 -35.69 -39.11 -2.07
N TRP A 10 -34.69 -38.35 -1.62
CA TRP A 10 -33.64 -37.64 -2.40
C TRP A 10 -33.08 -36.49 -1.56
N ALA A 11 -31.95 -36.76 -0.89
CA ALA A 11 -31.23 -35.75 -0.13
C ALA A 11 -30.38 -34.88 -1.09
N CYS A 12 -30.96 -33.78 -1.57
CA CYS A 12 -30.19 -32.71 -2.21
C CYS A 12 -29.38 -31.96 -1.15
N LEU A 13 -28.19 -32.49 -0.85
CA LEU A 13 -27.12 -31.76 -0.16
C LEU A 13 -26.66 -30.59 -1.04
N LEU A 14 -27.33 -29.45 -0.88
CA LEU A 14 -26.86 -28.18 -1.42
C LEU A 14 -25.59 -27.78 -0.69
N LEU A 15 -24.46 -27.92 -1.38
CA LEU A 15 -23.18 -27.35 -0.98
C LEU A 15 -23.32 -25.83 -0.92
N ALA A 16 -23.52 -25.30 0.29
CA ALA A 16 -23.42 -23.89 0.57
C ALA A 16 -21.95 -23.47 0.38
N ALA A 17 -21.60 -23.08 -0.84
CA ALA A 17 -20.32 -22.45 -1.12
C ALA A 17 -20.24 -21.17 -0.27
N CYS A 18 -19.33 -21.18 0.71
CA CYS A 18 -18.94 -19.96 1.41
C CYS A 18 -18.16 -19.08 0.42
N ALA A 19 -18.89 -18.30 -0.37
CA ALA A 19 -18.32 -17.14 -1.02
C ALA A 19 -17.75 -16.25 0.10
N PRO A 20 -16.47 -15.84 0.05
CA PRO A 20 -15.96 -14.88 1.01
C PRO A 20 -16.82 -13.63 0.91
N ALA A 21 -17.42 -13.22 2.04
CA ALA A 21 -18.24 -12.02 2.07
C ALA A 21 -17.39 -10.85 1.56
N ALA A 22 -17.84 -10.23 0.47
CA ALA A 22 -17.25 -8.98 0.01
C ALA A 22 -17.46 -7.96 1.13
N VAL A 23 -16.38 -7.62 1.84
CA VAL A 23 -16.41 -6.60 2.88
C VAL A 23 -16.86 -5.32 2.18
N PRO A 24 -17.97 -4.69 2.60
CA PRO A 24 -18.41 -3.46 1.97
C PRO A 24 -17.33 -2.41 2.18
N VAL A 25 -16.75 -1.93 1.07
CA VAL A 25 -15.99 -0.69 1.07
C VAL A 25 -16.99 0.40 1.45
N GLY A 26 -16.72 1.13 2.54
CA GLY A 26 -17.59 2.22 2.96
C GLY A 26 -17.69 3.28 1.87
N ASP A 27 -18.80 4.01 1.83
CA ASP A 27 -18.90 5.18 0.95
C ASP A 27 -17.82 6.21 1.35
N PRO A 28 -17.12 6.84 0.38
CA PRO A 28 -16.07 7.81 0.67
C PRO A 28 -16.62 9.01 1.45
N ILE A 29 -15.84 9.51 2.39
CA ILE A 29 -16.24 10.64 3.24
C ILE A 29 -16.41 11.89 2.36
N VAL A 30 -17.65 12.34 2.20
CA VAL A 30 -18.01 13.50 1.39
C VAL A 30 -17.65 14.78 2.15
N LEU A 31 -16.52 15.40 1.77
CA LEU A 31 -16.09 16.69 2.29
C LEU A 31 -16.82 17.85 1.58
N SER A 32 -17.14 18.90 2.33
CA SER A 32 -17.69 20.13 1.75
C SER A 32 -16.64 20.88 0.92
N ALA A 33 -17.09 21.71 -0.03
CA ALA A 33 -16.18 22.56 -0.83
C ALA A 33 -15.38 23.58 0.00
N GLU A 34 -15.73 23.81 1.26
CA GLU A 34 -14.92 24.59 2.21
C GLU A 34 -13.87 23.72 2.91
N GLN A 35 -14.23 22.51 3.34
CA GLN A 35 -13.29 21.55 3.88
C GLN A 35 -12.22 21.16 2.87
N VAL A 36 -12.58 20.90 1.60
CA VAL A 36 -11.61 20.63 0.52
C VAL A 36 -10.66 21.82 0.32
N ARG A 37 -11.16 23.07 0.34
CA ARG A 37 -10.28 24.26 0.24
C ARG A 37 -9.33 24.38 1.42
N GLY A 38 -9.81 24.19 2.65
CA GLY A 38 -8.98 24.21 3.85
C GLY A 38 -7.93 23.11 3.86
N LEU A 39 -8.30 21.90 3.45
CA LEU A 39 -7.40 20.76 3.29
C LEU A 39 -6.32 21.04 2.25
N CYS A 40 -6.69 21.51 1.05
CA CYS A 40 -5.72 21.81 -0.01
C CYS A 40 -4.75 22.93 0.40
N ALA A 41 -5.21 23.94 1.14
CA ALA A 41 -4.35 24.97 1.73
C ALA A 41 -3.46 24.41 2.86
N GLY A 42 -3.93 23.38 3.57
CA GLY A 42 -3.20 22.67 4.63
C GLY A 42 -2.14 21.67 4.16
N ASN A 43 -1.84 21.61 2.85
CA ASN A 43 -0.85 20.71 2.26
C ASN A 43 -1.10 19.22 2.58
N PRO A 44 -2.05 18.54 1.92
CA PRO A 44 -2.47 17.19 2.30
C PRO A 44 -1.37 16.16 2.12
N ARG A 45 -1.38 15.18 3.04
CA ARG A 45 -0.41 14.09 3.19
C ARG A 45 -1.12 12.77 3.55
N VAL A 46 -0.42 11.65 3.39
CA VAL A 46 -0.83 10.32 3.84
C VAL A 46 0.02 9.93 5.05
N GLY A 47 -0.64 9.64 6.17
CA GLY A 47 -0.04 9.21 7.43
C GLY A 47 0.06 7.70 7.60
N ASP A 48 0.28 7.27 8.85
CA ASP A 48 0.14 5.89 9.25
C ASP A 48 -1.23 5.31 8.86
N GLN A 49 -1.29 4.00 8.57
CA GLN A 49 -2.51 3.28 8.17
C GLN A 49 -3.32 3.91 7.00
N GLY A 50 -2.72 4.81 6.22
CA GLY A 50 -3.40 5.52 5.15
C GLY A 50 -4.27 6.70 5.61
N LEU A 51 -4.14 7.20 6.84
CA LEU A 51 -4.84 8.40 7.29
C LEU A 51 -4.55 9.59 6.35
N LEU A 52 -5.57 10.38 6.02
CA LEU A 52 -5.42 11.66 5.34
C LEU A 52 -5.10 12.73 6.38
N LEU A 53 -3.97 13.41 6.21
CA LEU A 53 -3.45 14.41 7.14
C LEU A 53 -3.37 15.78 6.44
N TRP A 54 -3.74 16.87 7.14
CA TRP A 54 -3.53 18.24 6.65
C TRP A 54 -3.43 19.25 7.80
N GLY A 55 -2.81 20.39 7.52
CA GLY A 55 -2.56 21.46 8.48
C GLY A 55 -1.10 21.55 8.93
N PRO A 56 -0.80 22.50 9.85
CA PRO A 56 0.51 22.59 10.48
C PRO A 56 0.72 21.39 11.42
N SER A 57 1.96 20.96 11.63
CA SER A 57 2.28 19.75 12.42
C SER A 57 1.86 19.81 13.89
N GLU A 58 1.63 21.01 14.45
CA GLU A 58 1.19 21.19 15.85
C GLU A 58 -0.34 21.11 16.01
N GLU A 59 -1.10 21.29 14.92
CA GLU A 59 -2.57 21.24 14.89
C GLU A 59 -3.06 20.37 13.71
N GLU A 60 -2.32 19.30 13.39
CA GLU A 60 -2.60 18.47 12.23
C GLU A 60 -3.95 17.76 12.37
N THR A 61 -4.82 17.96 11.39
CA THR A 61 -6.12 17.30 11.34
C THR A 61 -6.01 16.00 10.55
N SER A 62 -6.57 14.92 11.10
CA SER A 62 -6.55 13.59 10.49
C SER A 62 -7.94 13.09 10.13
N LEU A 63 -8.02 12.30 9.06
CA LEU A 63 -9.26 11.66 8.60
C LEU A 63 -8.96 10.22 8.14
N PRO A 64 -9.61 9.19 8.69
CA PRO A 64 -9.47 7.83 8.19
C PRO A 64 -10.14 7.67 6.82
N GLY A 65 -9.68 6.67 6.05
CA GLY A 65 -10.35 6.28 4.81
C GLY A 65 -11.76 5.71 5.03
N PRO A 66 -12.56 5.62 3.95
CA PRO A 66 -12.22 5.96 2.57
C PRO A 66 -12.41 7.46 2.25
N TYR A 67 -11.56 8.00 1.35
CA TYR A 67 -11.61 9.40 0.90
C TYR A 67 -11.24 9.51 -0.59
N ASP A 68 -11.71 10.58 -1.24
CA ASP A 68 -11.26 11.03 -2.56
C ASP A 68 -11.12 12.56 -2.51
N VAL A 69 -9.91 13.05 -2.70
CA VAL A 69 -9.58 14.47 -2.61
C VAL A 69 -8.68 14.88 -3.75
N THR A 70 -9.12 15.88 -4.51
CA THR A 70 -8.33 16.51 -5.57
C THR A 70 -8.04 17.97 -5.22
N CYS A 71 -6.75 18.27 -5.10
CA CYS A 71 -6.18 19.61 -4.98
C CYS A 71 -5.44 19.97 -6.29
N PRO A 72 -5.04 21.24 -6.49
CA PRO A 72 -4.37 21.67 -7.72
C PRO A 72 -3.13 20.84 -8.08
N ASP A 73 -2.31 20.50 -7.08
CA ASP A 73 -1.00 19.85 -7.28
C ASP A 73 -1.01 18.34 -6.99
N VAL A 74 -2.13 17.79 -6.47
CA VAL A 74 -2.20 16.39 -6.00
C VAL A 74 -3.63 15.86 -5.95
N THR A 75 -3.83 14.61 -6.38
CA THR A 75 -5.00 13.79 -6.06
C THR A 75 -4.61 12.72 -5.04
N LEU A 76 -5.37 12.58 -3.95
CA LEU A 76 -5.23 11.51 -2.96
C LEU A 76 -6.56 10.74 -2.87
N THR A 77 -6.53 9.42 -3.04
CA THR A 77 -7.69 8.55 -2.84
C THR A 77 -7.36 7.37 -1.96
N HIS A 78 -8.32 6.89 -1.17
CA HIS A 78 -8.21 5.69 -0.36
C HIS A 78 -9.48 4.84 -0.51
N SER A 79 -9.34 3.69 -1.17
CA SER A 79 -10.42 2.74 -1.49
C SER A 79 -10.44 1.55 -0.50
N GLY A 80 -10.46 1.86 0.80
CA GLY A 80 -10.51 0.87 1.88
C GLY A 80 -9.17 0.21 2.21
N THR A 81 -8.49 -0.40 1.22
CA THR A 81 -7.13 -0.95 1.42
C THR A 81 -6.08 -0.51 0.40
N GLU A 82 -6.44 0.27 -0.62
CA GLU A 82 -5.45 0.89 -1.52
C GLU A 82 -5.49 2.41 -1.34
N VAL A 83 -4.34 3.03 -1.09
CA VAL A 83 -4.14 4.47 -1.16
C VAL A 83 -3.42 4.81 -2.45
N THR A 84 -4.01 5.69 -3.27
CA THR A 84 -3.38 6.24 -4.47
C THR A 84 -3.08 7.71 -4.28
N VAL A 85 -1.83 8.10 -4.54
CA VAL A 85 -1.40 9.49 -4.63
C VAL A 85 -0.90 9.75 -6.04
N ARG A 86 -1.42 10.80 -6.68
CA ARG A 86 -0.98 11.28 -8.00
C ARG A 86 -0.59 12.75 -7.91
N ALA A 87 0.61 13.09 -8.36
CA ALA A 87 1.14 14.45 -8.38
C ALA A 87 1.83 14.74 -9.73
N ALA A 88 2.51 15.88 -9.86
CA ALA A 88 3.24 16.26 -11.07
C ALA A 88 4.39 15.30 -11.42
N THR A 89 5.12 14.82 -10.41
CA THR A 89 6.16 13.78 -10.55
C THR A 89 5.98 12.67 -9.52
N LEU A 90 6.65 11.53 -9.75
CA LEU A 90 6.71 10.44 -8.77
C LEU A 90 7.39 10.88 -7.46
N GLY A 91 8.37 11.79 -7.53
CA GLY A 91 9.00 12.37 -6.34
C GLY A 91 8.02 13.17 -5.50
N ASP A 92 7.21 14.01 -6.15
CA ASP A 92 6.17 14.80 -5.48
C ASP A 92 5.09 13.90 -4.86
N ALA A 93 4.73 12.80 -5.52
CA ALA A 93 3.76 11.83 -5.00
C ALA A 93 4.32 11.03 -3.81
N LEU A 94 5.58 10.62 -3.85
CA LEU A 94 6.26 9.99 -2.71
C LEU A 94 6.37 10.94 -1.52
N ALA A 95 6.66 12.23 -1.75
CA ALA A 95 6.76 13.25 -0.71
C ALA A 95 5.41 13.59 -0.02
N ARG A 96 4.29 13.05 -0.49
CA ARG A 96 2.99 13.16 0.21
C ARG A 96 2.84 12.16 1.34
N PHE A 97 3.62 11.09 1.38
CA PHE A 97 3.61 10.16 2.51
C PHE A 97 4.53 10.73 3.60
N THR A 98 4.02 10.79 4.83
CA THR A 98 4.81 11.23 5.98
C THR A 98 5.86 10.18 6.36
N GLU A 99 6.77 10.52 7.26
CA GLU A 99 7.81 9.58 7.69
C GLU A 99 7.22 8.40 8.48
N ASP A 100 6.23 8.67 9.34
CA ASP A 100 5.44 7.73 10.14
C ASP A 100 4.42 6.91 9.31
N ALA A 101 4.15 7.30 8.06
CA ALA A 101 3.48 6.41 7.13
C ALA A 101 4.31 5.14 6.84
N PHE A 102 5.64 5.16 7.07
CA PHE A 102 6.56 4.04 6.77
C PHE A 102 6.44 3.50 5.33
N LEU A 103 6.05 4.33 4.37
CA LEU A 103 6.00 3.93 2.97
C LEU A 103 7.38 3.46 2.50
N LEU A 104 7.40 2.33 1.77
CA LEU A 104 8.59 1.63 1.27
C LEU A 104 9.56 1.14 2.36
N ALA A 105 9.22 1.25 3.65
CA ALA A 105 9.98 0.62 4.72
C ALA A 105 9.85 -0.91 4.64
N TYR A 106 10.93 -1.62 4.93
CA TYR A 106 10.91 -3.08 5.06
C TYR A 106 11.30 -3.56 6.46
N TYR A 107 12.04 -2.76 7.24
CA TYR A 107 12.33 -3.02 8.64
C TYR A 107 12.63 -1.71 9.37
N ALA A 108 11.85 -1.36 10.39
CA ALA A 108 11.95 -0.09 11.12
C ALA A 108 12.00 1.12 10.15
N ASP A 109 13.08 1.89 10.17
CA ASP A 109 13.36 3.04 9.31
C ASP A 109 14.03 2.68 7.97
N LEU A 110 14.52 1.44 7.81
CA LEU A 110 15.17 0.95 6.59
C LEU A 110 14.17 0.79 5.45
N ARG A 111 14.46 1.42 4.31
CA ARG A 111 13.55 1.60 3.17
C ARG A 111 14.14 1.14 1.85
N VAL A 112 13.25 0.84 0.90
CA VAL A 112 13.56 0.79 -0.52
C VAL A 112 13.84 2.22 -1.01
N ARG A 113 14.92 2.38 -1.79
CA ARG A 113 15.44 3.66 -2.27
C ARG A 113 15.41 3.73 -3.79
N LEU A 114 15.17 4.93 -4.31
CA LEU A 114 15.21 5.27 -5.73
C LEU A 114 16.29 6.35 -5.90
N PRO A 115 17.58 6.00 -5.81
CA PRO A 115 18.67 6.99 -5.73
C PRO A 115 18.83 7.81 -7.02
N GLU A 116 18.51 7.21 -8.17
CA GLU A 116 18.51 7.86 -9.49
C GLU A 116 17.44 7.18 -10.39
N PRO A 117 16.96 7.85 -11.46
CA PRO A 117 15.98 7.26 -12.38
C PRO A 117 16.46 5.92 -12.94
N GLY A 118 15.62 4.88 -12.81
CA GLY A 118 15.91 3.54 -13.31
C GLY A 118 16.81 2.69 -12.41
N VAL A 119 17.18 3.17 -11.21
CA VAL A 119 17.84 2.36 -10.18
C VAL A 119 16.92 2.18 -8.99
N VAL A 120 16.77 0.93 -8.55
CA VAL A 120 16.11 0.58 -7.29
C VAL A 120 17.14 -0.08 -6.37
N SER A 121 17.27 0.44 -5.16
CA SER A 121 18.15 -0.09 -4.10
C SER A 121 17.35 -0.26 -2.81
N ALA A 122 17.99 -0.76 -1.75
CA ALA A 122 17.49 -0.70 -0.39
C ALA A 122 18.60 -0.19 0.53
N ASP A 123 18.23 0.31 1.71
CA ASP A 123 19.20 0.62 2.77
C ASP A 123 19.97 -0.65 3.19
N SER A 124 21.14 -0.47 3.81
CA SER A 124 21.94 -1.62 4.25
C SER A 124 21.52 -2.05 5.66
N PRO A 125 21.05 -3.29 5.88
CA PRO A 125 20.83 -3.80 7.23
C PRO A 125 22.13 -4.18 7.96
N ALA A 126 23.31 -3.94 7.36
CA ALA A 126 24.60 -4.34 7.94
C ALA A 126 24.98 -3.59 9.23
N GLU A 127 24.36 -2.45 9.50
CA GLU A 127 24.56 -1.68 10.73
C GLU A 127 23.63 -2.14 11.88
N LEU A 128 22.70 -3.07 11.61
CA LEU A 128 21.82 -3.61 12.64
C LEU A 128 22.57 -4.59 13.58
N PRO A 129 22.28 -4.56 14.90
CA PRO A 129 22.79 -5.53 15.86
C PRO A 129 22.55 -6.99 15.48
N GLU A 130 23.50 -7.88 15.80
CA GLU A 130 23.44 -9.31 15.43
C GLU A 130 22.15 -10.02 15.86
N ASN A 131 21.58 -9.64 17.02
CA ASN A 131 20.33 -10.21 17.52
C ASN A 131 19.11 -9.92 16.63
N LEU A 132 19.19 -8.97 15.70
CA LEU A 132 18.13 -8.65 14.73
C LEU A 132 18.35 -9.34 13.37
N GLN A 133 19.52 -9.93 13.11
CA GLN A 133 19.80 -10.61 11.84
C GLN A 133 18.81 -11.76 11.55
N GLY A 134 18.33 -12.46 12.59
CA GLY A 134 17.32 -13.50 12.44
C GLY A 134 15.94 -13.00 12.02
N GLU A 135 15.63 -11.71 12.22
CA GLU A 135 14.40 -11.07 11.75
C GLU A 135 14.55 -10.63 10.29
N ILE A 136 15.65 -9.93 9.99
CA ILE A 136 16.06 -9.53 8.64
C ILE A 136 16.20 -10.74 7.70
N ALA A 137 16.65 -11.89 8.22
CA ALA A 137 16.74 -13.14 7.48
C ALA A 137 15.39 -13.62 6.94
N GLY A 138 14.28 -13.24 7.59
CA GLY A 138 12.91 -13.54 7.19
C GLY A 138 12.25 -12.47 6.35
N ILE A 139 13.01 -11.51 5.81
CA ILE A 139 12.52 -10.44 4.93
C ILE A 139 13.00 -10.69 3.51
N ASP A 140 12.05 -10.64 2.57
CA ASP A 140 12.29 -10.61 1.13
C ASP A 140 11.65 -9.33 0.57
N VAL A 141 12.40 -8.57 -0.23
CA VAL A 141 11.87 -7.47 -1.05
C VAL A 141 12.06 -7.82 -2.52
N THR A 142 10.97 -7.82 -3.27
CA THR A 142 10.92 -8.15 -4.71
C THR A 142 10.44 -6.94 -5.49
N VAL A 143 11.08 -6.66 -6.62
CA VAL A 143 10.71 -5.60 -7.57
C VAL A 143 10.30 -6.24 -8.88
N THR A 144 9.13 -5.89 -9.39
CA THR A 144 8.61 -6.39 -10.67
C THR A 144 8.28 -5.21 -11.59
N PRO A 145 9.13 -4.90 -12.59
CA PRO A 145 8.79 -3.94 -13.64
C PRO A 145 7.59 -4.43 -14.46
N GLN A 146 6.76 -3.51 -14.97
CA GLN A 146 5.61 -3.86 -15.81
C GLN A 146 6.08 -4.63 -17.07
N GLY A 147 5.52 -5.82 -17.28
CA GLY A 147 5.91 -6.71 -18.38
C GLY A 147 7.25 -7.43 -18.19
N GLY A 148 7.97 -7.18 -17.09
CA GLY A 148 9.21 -7.86 -16.72
C GLY A 148 8.99 -9.05 -15.79
N ALA A 149 10.07 -9.80 -15.54
CA ALA A 149 10.10 -10.83 -14.50
C ALA A 149 10.34 -10.21 -13.11
N PRO A 150 9.81 -10.81 -12.03
CA PRO A 150 10.14 -10.41 -10.65
C PRO A 150 11.63 -10.60 -10.35
N GLN A 151 12.23 -9.61 -9.68
CA GLN A 151 13.65 -9.57 -9.32
C GLN A 151 13.81 -9.33 -7.82
N LEU A 152 14.73 -10.05 -7.18
CA LEU A 152 14.99 -9.90 -5.74
C LEU A 152 15.90 -8.70 -5.50
N LEU A 153 15.39 -7.72 -4.77
CA LEU A 153 16.12 -6.54 -4.31
C LEU A 153 16.81 -6.81 -2.96
N LEU A 154 16.10 -7.46 -2.04
CA LEU A 154 16.61 -7.86 -0.74
C LEU A 154 16.19 -9.29 -0.46
N ARG A 155 17.13 -10.13 0.00
CA ARG A 155 16.85 -11.46 0.56
C ARG A 155 17.88 -11.79 1.63
N ALA A 156 17.41 -12.30 2.77
CA ALA A 156 18.26 -12.74 3.88
C ALA A 156 19.32 -11.69 4.29
N GLY A 157 18.91 -10.42 4.37
CA GLY A 157 19.79 -9.28 4.68
C GLY A 157 20.75 -8.83 3.57
N LYS A 158 20.82 -9.53 2.43
CA LYS A 158 21.63 -9.11 1.29
C LYS A 158 20.82 -8.23 0.34
N VAL A 159 21.25 -6.98 0.17
CA VAL A 159 20.76 -6.08 -0.88
C VAL A 159 21.47 -6.37 -2.20
N THR A 160 20.70 -6.38 -3.30
CA THR A 160 21.19 -6.48 -4.68
C THR A 160 20.52 -5.38 -5.49
N PRO A 161 21.18 -4.22 -5.72
CA PRO A 161 20.59 -3.11 -6.47
C PRO A 161 20.20 -3.54 -7.89
N LEU A 162 19.07 -3.02 -8.36
CA LEU A 162 18.45 -3.40 -9.64
C LEU A 162 18.43 -2.20 -10.59
N ARG A 163 18.65 -2.47 -11.88
CA ARG A 163 18.36 -1.52 -12.95
C ARG A 163 17.07 -1.91 -13.66
N VAL A 164 16.20 -0.93 -13.83
CA VAL A 164 14.85 -1.05 -14.42
C VAL A 164 14.64 0.06 -15.44
N ASP A 165 13.69 -0.12 -16.35
CA ASP A 165 13.26 0.97 -17.23
C ASP A 165 12.54 2.04 -16.40
N SER A 166 13.08 3.26 -16.38
CA SER A 166 12.52 4.39 -15.63
C SER A 166 11.22 4.94 -16.22
N ALA A 167 10.81 4.51 -17.42
CA ALA A 167 9.55 4.89 -18.04
C ALA A 167 8.42 3.90 -17.75
N LEU A 168 8.70 2.74 -17.15
CA LEU A 168 7.68 1.73 -16.86
C LEU A 168 7.28 1.74 -15.37
N PRO A 169 5.99 1.54 -15.06
CA PRO A 169 5.57 1.24 -13.70
C PRO A 169 6.28 0.01 -13.14
N LEU A 170 6.54 0.02 -11.83
CA LEU A 170 7.14 -1.10 -11.11
C LEU A 170 6.39 -1.37 -9.81
N THR A 171 6.28 -2.65 -9.47
CA THR A 171 5.68 -3.11 -8.21
C THR A 171 6.78 -3.54 -7.25
N VAL A 172 6.88 -2.87 -6.11
CA VAL A 172 7.66 -3.30 -4.95
C VAL A 172 6.75 -4.16 -4.07
N GLN A 173 7.21 -5.36 -3.73
CA GLN A 173 6.53 -6.27 -2.79
C GLN A 173 7.47 -6.60 -1.64
N THR A 174 7.02 -6.33 -0.41
CA THR A 174 7.78 -6.62 0.80
C THR A 174 7.08 -7.72 1.57
N LYS A 175 7.79 -8.83 1.78
CA LYS A 175 7.34 -9.97 2.57
C LYS A 175 8.20 -10.09 3.82
N THR A 176 7.54 -10.17 4.96
CA THR A 176 8.13 -10.30 6.29
C THR A 176 7.62 -11.57 6.98
N SER A 177 8.39 -12.10 7.94
CA SER A 177 8.05 -13.36 8.64
C SER A 177 7.44 -13.19 10.04
N ARG A 178 7.49 -11.98 10.62
CA ARG A 178 7.10 -11.70 12.02
C ARG A 178 6.33 -10.41 12.20
N THR A 179 6.86 -9.30 11.67
CA THR A 179 6.24 -7.97 11.73
C THR A 179 5.37 -7.75 10.51
N VAL A 180 4.14 -7.27 10.67
CA VAL A 180 3.30 -6.88 9.53
C VAL A 180 3.91 -5.65 8.88
N ASN A 181 4.17 -5.69 7.58
CA ASN A 181 4.52 -4.49 6.83
C ASN A 181 3.26 -3.64 6.62
N PRO A 182 3.27 -2.32 6.86
CA PRO A 182 2.08 -1.49 6.63
C PRO A 182 1.71 -1.38 5.15
N TRP A 183 2.68 -1.51 4.24
CA TRP A 183 2.52 -1.40 2.79
C TRP A 183 3.19 -2.57 2.04
N PRO A 184 2.71 -3.81 2.19
CA PRO A 184 3.34 -5.00 1.61
C PRO A 184 3.38 -4.99 0.08
N THR A 185 2.63 -4.12 -0.59
CA THR A 185 2.71 -3.90 -2.03
C THR A 185 2.59 -2.41 -2.33
N VAL A 186 3.55 -1.88 -3.09
CA VAL A 186 3.58 -0.49 -3.58
C VAL A 186 3.87 -0.50 -5.07
N VAL A 187 2.96 0.04 -5.87
CA VAL A 187 3.16 0.31 -7.30
C VAL A 187 3.62 1.75 -7.47
N LEU A 188 4.73 1.93 -8.17
CA LEU A 188 5.30 3.23 -8.53
C LEU A 188 5.19 3.41 -10.03
N ASP A 189 4.57 4.50 -10.47
CA ASP A 189 4.39 4.86 -11.87
C ASP A 189 5.09 6.21 -12.15
N PRO A 190 6.31 6.18 -12.71
CA PRO A 190 7.07 7.39 -13.00
C PRO A 190 6.41 8.31 -14.03
N GLN A 191 5.70 7.75 -15.02
CA GLN A 191 5.10 8.51 -16.12
C GLN A 191 3.78 9.17 -15.71
N ALA A 192 2.98 8.50 -14.89
CA ALA A 192 1.74 9.05 -14.34
C ALA A 192 1.96 9.87 -13.05
N GLY A 193 3.20 10.04 -12.57
CA GLY A 193 3.50 10.71 -11.30
C GLY A 193 2.73 10.10 -10.12
N THR A 194 2.58 8.77 -10.10
CA THR A 194 1.61 8.09 -9.24
C THR A 194 2.26 7.03 -8.35
N VAL A 195 1.86 7.01 -7.07
CA VAL A 195 2.12 5.94 -6.10
C VAL A 195 0.80 5.27 -5.75
N ARG A 196 0.74 3.94 -5.76
CA ARG A 196 -0.40 3.17 -5.21
C ARG A 196 0.13 2.20 -4.17
N ALA A 197 -0.33 2.32 -2.94
CA ALA A 197 0.14 1.51 -1.82
C ALA A 197 -1.03 0.71 -1.24
N THR A 198 -0.87 -0.60 -1.13
CA THR A 198 -1.86 -1.50 -0.53
C THR A 198 -1.55 -1.70 0.95
N LEU A 199 -2.51 -1.44 1.83
CA LEU A 199 -2.39 -1.66 3.28
C LEU A 199 -2.23 -3.14 3.64
N GLY A 200 -1.33 -3.42 4.57
CA GLY A 200 -1.24 -4.71 5.25
C GLY A 200 -2.49 -5.00 6.10
N ARG A 201 -2.82 -6.29 6.26
CA ARG A 201 -3.90 -6.79 7.13
C ARG A 201 -3.35 -7.79 8.13
#